data_AF-A0A3S4DUN0-F1
#
_entry.id   AF-A0A3S4DUN0-F1
#
_cell.length_a   1.000
_cell.length_b   1.000
_cell.length_c   1.000
_cell.angle_alpha   90.00
_cell.angle_beta   90.00
_cell.angle_gamma   90.00
#
_symmetry.space_group_name_H-M   'P 1'
#
loop_
_entity.id
_entity.type
_entity.pdbx_description
1 polymer ?
#
loop_
_entity_poly.entity_id
_entity_poly.type
_entity_poly.pdbx_seq_one_letter_code
_entity_poly.pdbx_strand_id
1 'polypeptide(L)'
;MSESNNSIIEKRIADYGKYIDFFRSEVNTQGIWLFVATLGCWGVSNSLIRFFATFMLLFIFAYLVNEKNEEKRPFQKIEDEIKSFIESQLVGDERKARLYDLDLKTRYRKSVKNMLKKSPVFLSCYIFYSISLVSFIFDLPKN
;
A
#
# COMPACT_ATOMS: atom_id res chain seq x y z
N MET A 1 -13.81 32.95 8.04
CA MET A 1 -14.27 31.55 8.21
C MET A 1 -13.66 30.63 7.16
N SER A 2 -13.50 31.07 5.90
CA SER A 2 -12.82 30.34 4.82
C SER A 2 -11.33 30.02 5.09
N GLU A 3 -10.52 30.96 5.60
CA GLU A 3 -9.09 30.75 5.84
C GLU A 3 -8.79 29.63 6.86
N SER A 4 -9.59 29.54 7.93
CA SER A 4 -9.46 28.47 8.93
C SER A 4 -9.81 27.10 8.33
N ASN A 5 -10.86 27.02 7.49
CA ASN A 5 -11.23 25.78 6.83
C ASN A 5 -10.20 25.35 5.77
N ASN A 6 -9.63 26.31 5.04
CA ASN A 6 -8.60 26.07 4.02
C ASN A 6 -7.33 25.45 4.63
N SER A 7 -6.83 25.99 5.75
CA SER A 7 -5.69 25.44 6.48
C SER A 7 -5.94 24.03 7.06
N ILE A 8 -7.17 23.75 7.52
CA ILE A 8 -7.57 22.40 7.94
C ILE A 8 -7.51 21.42 6.76
N ILE A 9 -8.02 21.83 5.59
CA ILE A 9 -7.99 21.01 4.36
C ILE A 9 -6.55 20.74 3.94
N GLU A 10 -5.68 21.76 3.92
CA GLU A 10 -4.26 21.59 3.63
C GLU A 10 -3.61 20.56 4.54
N LYS A 11 -3.87 20.65 5.84
CA LYS A 11 -3.35 19.72 6.82
C LYS A 11 -3.83 18.29 6.54
N ARG A 12 -5.12 18.09 6.24
CA ARG A 12 -5.67 16.77 5.89
C ARG A 12 -5.03 16.20 4.62
N ILE A 13 -4.85 17.01 3.59
CA ILE A 13 -4.15 16.61 2.35
C ILE A 13 -2.68 16.29 2.67
N ALA A 14 -2.01 17.07 3.51
CA ALA A 14 -0.64 16.84 3.96
C ALA A 14 -0.49 15.50 4.69
N ASP A 15 -1.35 15.24 5.66
CA ASP A 15 -1.36 14.02 6.47
C ASP A 15 -1.68 12.79 5.60
N TYR A 16 -2.61 12.91 4.66
CA TYR A 16 -2.86 11.87 3.66
C TYR A 16 -1.62 11.55 2.81
N GLY A 17 -0.84 12.57 2.43
CA GLY A 17 0.45 12.37 1.75
C GLY A 17 1.46 11.61 2.61
N LYS A 18 1.60 12.00 3.89
CA LYS A 18 2.48 11.31 4.84
C LYS A 18 2.07 9.85 5.04
N TYR A 19 0.77 9.58 5.11
CA TYR A 19 0.25 8.22 5.21
C TYR A 19 0.65 7.36 4.00
N ILE A 20 0.57 7.90 2.78
CA ILE A 20 1.02 7.20 1.56
C ILE A 20 2.52 6.88 1.63
N ASP A 21 3.35 7.84 2.04
CA ASP A 21 4.80 7.64 2.12
C ASP A 21 5.20 6.67 3.25
N PHE A 22 4.51 6.73 4.40
CA PHE A 22 4.68 5.78 5.50
C PHE A 22 4.33 4.36 5.07
N PHE A 23 3.16 4.17 4.44
CA PHE A 23 2.75 2.87 3.91
C PHE A 23 3.80 2.30 2.94
N ARG A 24 4.34 3.14 2.04
CA ARG A 24 5.40 2.75 1.10
C ARG A 24 6.71 2.33 1.78
N SER A 25 7.05 2.98 2.89
CA SER A 25 8.20 2.61 3.71
C SER A 25 7.99 1.26 4.39
N GLU A 26 6.81 1.03 4.98
CA GLU A 26 6.53 -0.23 5.67
C GLU A 26 6.49 -1.42 4.72
N VAL A 27 5.87 -1.30 3.53
CA VAL A 27 5.90 -2.39 2.54
C VAL A 27 7.32 -2.72 2.06
N ASN A 28 8.23 -1.75 1.99
CA ASN A 28 9.65 -2.02 1.68
C ASN A 28 10.32 -2.82 2.79
N THR A 29 10.14 -2.40 4.04
CA THR A 29 10.72 -3.07 5.21
C THR A 29 10.18 -4.48 5.34
N GLN A 30 8.86 -4.65 5.28
CA GLN A 30 8.22 -5.97 5.32
C GLN A 30 8.54 -6.80 4.08
N GLY A 31 8.85 -6.18 2.93
CA GLY A 31 9.23 -6.87 1.71
C GLY A 31 10.49 -7.73 1.91
N ILE A 32 11.45 -7.26 2.71
CA ILE A 32 12.65 -8.04 3.07
C ILE A 32 12.26 -9.31 3.84
N TRP A 33 11.34 -9.19 4.80
CA TRP A 33 10.84 -10.35 5.56
C TRP A 33 10.06 -11.32 4.67
N LEU A 34 9.24 -10.81 3.74
CA LEU A 34 8.59 -11.62 2.72
C LEU A 34 9.61 -12.42 1.92
N PHE A 35 10.71 -11.79 1.49
CA PHE A 35 11.78 -12.46 0.76
C PHE A 35 12.47 -13.55 1.58
N VAL A 36 12.91 -13.24 2.80
CA VAL A 36 13.60 -14.20 3.68
C VAL A 36 12.69 -15.38 4.02
N ALA A 37 11.43 -15.14 4.33
CA ALA A 37 10.47 -16.21 4.63
C ALA A 37 10.12 -17.05 3.40
N THR A 38 10.08 -16.45 2.20
CA THR A 38 9.91 -17.20 0.94
C THR A 38 11.07 -18.14 0.72
N LEU A 39 12.32 -17.71 0.95
CA LEU A 39 13.49 -18.57 0.92
C LEU A 39 13.40 -19.69 1.97
N GLY A 40 12.88 -19.40 3.16
CA GLY A 40 12.60 -20.43 4.18
C GLY A 40 11.61 -21.50 3.70
N CYS A 41 10.57 -21.10 2.96
CA CYS A 41 9.59 -22.04 2.38
C CYS A 41 10.23 -23.01 1.37
N TRP A 42 11.24 -22.57 0.62
CA TRP A 42 11.99 -23.45 -0.30
C TRP A 42 12.71 -24.61 0.41
N GLY A 43 13.05 -24.46 1.70
CA GLY A 43 13.66 -25.53 2.51
C GLY A 43 12.68 -26.61 2.98
N VAL A 44 11.37 -26.45 2.76
CA VAL A 44 10.35 -27.41 3.19
C VAL A 44 10.22 -28.53 2.16
N SER A 45 10.53 -29.76 2.56
CA SER A 45 10.53 -30.92 1.64
C SER A 45 9.14 -31.36 1.17
N ASN A 46 8.08 -31.12 1.94
CA ASN A 46 6.72 -31.52 1.58
C ASN A 46 6.02 -30.42 0.74
N SER A 47 5.69 -30.73 -0.52
CA SER A 47 5.10 -29.77 -1.47
C SER A 47 3.79 -29.14 -1.00
N LEU A 48 2.90 -29.91 -0.38
CA LEU A 48 1.62 -29.39 0.13
C LEU A 48 1.84 -28.41 1.28
N ILE A 49 2.67 -28.80 2.26
CA ILE A 49 3.00 -27.93 3.41
C ILE A 49 3.69 -26.65 2.92
N ARG A 50 4.62 -26.77 1.97
CA ARG A 50 5.30 -25.62 1.35
C ARG A 50 4.34 -24.65 0.68
N PHE A 51 3.36 -25.16 -0.08
CA PHE A 51 2.32 -24.34 -0.69
C PHE A 51 1.48 -23.60 0.36
N PHE A 52 0.99 -24.32 1.38
CA PHE A 52 0.23 -23.71 2.48
C PHE A 52 1.04 -22.65 3.25
N ALA A 53 2.32 -22.92 3.54
CA ALA A 53 3.20 -21.97 4.22
C ALA A 53 3.41 -20.70 3.38
N THR A 54 3.60 -20.86 2.06
CA THR A 54 3.77 -19.73 1.13
C THR A 54 2.49 -18.89 1.05
N PHE A 55 1.32 -19.52 1.09
CA PHE A 55 0.04 -18.82 1.13
C PHE A 55 -0.13 -18.07 2.46
N MET A 56 0.10 -18.73 3.60
CA MET A 56 0.06 -18.09 4.92
C MET A 56 1.02 -16.91 5.04
N LEU A 57 2.21 -17.01 4.44
CA LEU A 57 3.18 -15.92 4.42
C LEU A 57 2.60 -14.63 3.82
N LEU A 58 1.77 -14.74 2.78
CA LEU A 58 1.10 -13.57 2.21
C LEU A 58 0.11 -12.93 3.18
N PHE A 59 -0.64 -13.74 3.93
CA PHE A 59 -1.56 -13.23 4.97
C PHE A 59 -0.80 -12.56 6.10
N ILE A 60 0.29 -13.16 6.57
CA ILE A 60 1.14 -12.60 7.63
C ILE A 60 1.74 -11.28 7.16
N PHE A 61 2.27 -11.23 5.94
CA PHE A 61 2.79 -10.00 5.34
C PHE A 61 1.72 -8.91 5.28
N ALA A 62 0.52 -9.22 4.77
CA ALA A 62 -0.58 -8.26 4.70
C ALA A 62 -1.02 -7.77 6.08
N TYR A 63 -1.04 -8.67 7.07
CA TYR A 63 -1.35 -8.33 8.46
C TYR A 63 -0.30 -7.39 9.05
N LEU A 64 0.99 -7.69 8.92
CA LEU A 64 2.09 -6.87 9.46
C LEU A 64 2.14 -5.48 8.83
N VAL A 65 1.89 -5.38 7.52
CA VAL A 65 1.79 -4.08 6.85
C VAL A 65 0.63 -3.27 7.41
N ASN A 66 -0.52 -3.90 7.66
CA ASN A 66 -1.70 -3.22 8.19
C ASN A 66 -1.60 -2.88 9.68
N GLU A 67 -0.97 -3.73 10.50
CA GLU A 67 -0.83 -3.54 11.94
C GLU A 67 -0.03 -2.27 12.28
N LYS A 68 1.02 -2.01 11.50
CA LYS A 68 1.86 -0.83 11.69
C LYS A 68 1.24 0.47 11.19
N ASN A 69 0.18 0.41 10.41
CA ASN A 69 -0.53 1.59 9.96
C ASN A 69 -1.44 2.11 11.07
N GLU A 70 -1.16 3.30 11.58
CA GLU A 70 -2.06 4.00 12.51
C GLU A 70 -3.44 4.26 11.88
N GLU A 71 -3.44 4.51 10.57
CA GLU A 71 -4.64 4.71 9.78
C GLU A 71 -5.05 3.40 9.09
N LYS A 72 -6.12 2.78 9.59
CA LYS A 72 -6.65 1.49 9.13
C LYS A 72 -7.68 1.63 8.00
N ARG A 73 -8.12 2.85 7.71
CA ARG A 73 -9.13 3.08 6.67
C ARG A 73 -8.51 2.91 5.29
N PRO A 74 -9.28 2.41 4.30
CA PRO A 74 -8.82 2.37 2.92
C PRO A 74 -8.50 3.78 2.41
N PHE A 75 -7.43 3.92 1.62
CA PHE A 75 -7.05 5.20 1.03
C PHE A 75 -8.20 5.91 0.28
N GLN A 76 -9.07 5.15 -0.38
CA GLN A 76 -10.27 5.68 -1.07
C GLN A 76 -11.22 6.36 -0.10
N LYS A 77 -11.48 5.76 1.07
CA LYS A 77 -12.38 6.35 2.06
C LYS A 77 -11.85 7.67 2.60
N ILE A 78 -10.54 7.75 2.86
CA ILE A 78 -9.88 8.98 3.30
C ILE A 78 -9.96 10.05 2.20
N GLU A 79 -9.70 9.67 0.96
CA GLU A 79 -9.79 10.53 -0.21
C GLU A 79 -11.21 11.09 -0.39
N ASP A 80 -12.24 10.24 -0.30
CA ASP A 80 -13.64 10.63 -0.43
C ASP A 80 -14.08 11.57 0.70
N GLU A 81 -13.64 11.32 1.94
CA GLU A 81 -13.92 12.20 3.09
C GLU A 81 -13.27 13.58 2.93
N ILE A 82 -12.01 13.64 2.46
CA ILE A 82 -11.32 14.92 2.20
C ILE A 82 -12.04 15.65 1.06
N LYS A 83 -12.41 14.93 0.00
CA LYS A 83 -13.15 15.49 -1.13
C LYS A 83 -14.49 16.07 -0.67
N SER A 84 -15.31 15.32 0.06
CA SER A 84 -16.60 15.82 0.56
C SER A 84 -16.42 17.04 1.48
N PHE A 85 -15.36 17.06 2.28
CA PHE A 85 -15.06 18.19 3.15
C PHE A 85 -14.70 19.44 2.32
N ILE A 86 -13.84 19.32 1.31
CA ILE A 86 -13.51 20.42 0.39
C ILE A 86 -14.77 20.97 -0.30
N GLU A 87 -15.62 20.09 -0.81
CA GLU A 87 -16.84 20.49 -1.54
C GLU A 87 -17.86 21.19 -0.65
N SER A 88 -17.91 20.84 0.64
CA SER A 88 -18.81 21.46 1.62
C SER A 88 -18.30 22.79 2.20
N GLN A 89 -16.99 22.98 2.30
CA GLN A 89 -16.38 24.09 3.04
C GLN A 89 -15.81 25.21 2.16
N LEU A 90 -15.51 24.93 0.88
CA LEU A 90 -14.89 25.88 -0.05
C LEU A 90 -15.76 26.12 -1.28
N VAL A 91 -15.63 27.32 -1.87
CA VAL A 91 -16.38 27.74 -3.06
C VAL A 91 -15.40 28.32 -4.09
N GLY A 92 -15.78 28.28 -5.37
CA GLY A 92 -15.03 28.95 -6.44
C GLY A 92 -13.63 28.37 -6.66
N ASP A 93 -12.65 29.25 -6.81
CA ASP A 93 -11.29 28.88 -7.20
C ASP A 93 -10.50 28.18 -6.07
N GLU A 94 -10.76 28.52 -4.80
CA GLU A 94 -10.16 27.83 -3.65
C GLU A 94 -10.55 26.34 -3.64
N ARG A 95 -11.83 26.03 -3.92
CA ARG A 95 -12.31 24.65 -4.03
C ARG A 95 -11.58 23.90 -5.15
N LYS A 96 -11.45 24.51 -6.33
CA LYS A 96 -10.77 23.89 -7.48
C LYS A 96 -9.31 23.62 -7.17
N ALA A 97 -8.60 24.57 -6.55
CA ALA A 97 -7.21 24.40 -6.17
C ALA A 97 -7.01 23.20 -5.22
N ARG A 98 -7.85 23.06 -4.19
CA ARG A 98 -7.73 21.94 -3.23
C ARG A 98 -8.12 20.58 -3.81
N LEU A 99 -9.12 20.54 -4.67
CA LEU A 99 -9.44 19.31 -5.39
C LEU A 99 -8.30 18.88 -6.31
N TYR A 100 -7.62 19.84 -6.96
CA TYR A 100 -6.44 19.57 -7.77
C TYR A 100 -5.27 19.03 -6.93
N ASP A 101 -4.99 19.64 -5.77
CA ASP A 101 -3.95 19.17 -4.85
C ASP A 101 -4.21 17.73 -4.38
N LEU A 102 -5.46 17.43 -4.01
CA LEU A 102 -5.88 16.09 -3.61
C LEU A 102 -5.71 15.08 -4.76
N ASP A 103 -6.17 15.42 -5.96
CA ASP A 103 -6.06 14.58 -7.16
C ASP A 103 -4.59 14.32 -7.55
N LEU A 104 -3.72 15.32 -7.39
CA LEU A 104 -2.29 15.16 -7.61
C LEU A 104 -1.69 14.12 -6.64
N LYS A 105 -2.07 14.14 -5.35
CA LYS A 105 -1.66 13.13 -4.38
C LYS A 105 -2.26 11.75 -4.67
N THR A 106 -3.52 11.67 -5.08
CA THR A 106 -4.14 10.42 -5.51
C THR A 106 -3.44 9.82 -6.72
N ARG A 107 -3.13 10.62 -7.74
CA ARG A 107 -2.35 10.17 -8.90
C ARG A 107 -0.95 9.74 -8.50
N TYR A 108 -0.30 10.48 -7.61
CA TYR A 108 0.99 10.08 -7.05
C TYR A 108 0.92 8.72 -6.34
N ARG A 109 -0.13 8.44 -5.57
CA ARG A 109 -0.41 7.14 -4.92
C ARG A 109 -0.56 6.02 -5.96
N LYS A 110 -1.45 6.20 -6.94
CA LYS A 110 -1.81 5.19 -7.96
C LYS A 110 -0.71 4.96 -9.00
N SER A 111 0.22 5.90 -9.16
CA SER A 111 1.27 5.82 -10.18
C SER A 111 2.21 4.64 -9.92
N VAL A 112 2.13 3.64 -10.80
CA VAL A 112 3.04 2.50 -10.83
C VAL A 112 4.49 2.96 -10.97
N LYS A 113 4.76 3.99 -11.78
CA LYS A 113 6.11 4.56 -11.93
C LYS A 113 6.67 5.09 -10.60
N ASN A 114 5.83 5.70 -9.77
CA ASN A 114 6.25 6.19 -8.47
C ASN A 114 6.39 5.05 -7.46
N MET A 115 5.53 4.04 -7.53
CA MET A 115 5.68 2.81 -6.77
C MET A 115 7.01 2.11 -7.08
N LEU A 116 7.41 2.01 -8.36
CA LEU A 116 8.70 1.46 -8.77
C LEU A 116 9.88 2.27 -8.21
N LYS A 117 9.79 3.60 -8.20
CA LYS A 117 10.86 4.48 -7.70
C LYS A 117 10.98 4.51 -6.18
N LYS A 118 9.85 4.47 -5.46
CA LYS A 118 9.80 4.66 -4.00
C LYS A 118 9.74 3.34 -3.23
N SER A 119 9.31 2.27 -3.89
CA SER A 119 9.21 0.94 -3.29
C SER A 119 9.94 -0.14 -4.10
N PRO A 120 11.24 0.04 -4.43
CA PRO A 120 11.99 -0.89 -5.27
C PRO A 120 12.25 -2.24 -4.58
N VAL A 121 12.42 -2.23 -3.25
CA VAL A 121 12.64 -3.44 -2.45
C VAL A 121 11.37 -4.27 -2.40
N PHE A 122 10.23 -3.64 -2.03
CA PHE A 122 8.93 -4.31 -2.03
C PHE A 122 8.64 -4.98 -3.38
N LEU A 123 8.84 -4.26 -4.48
CA LEU A 123 8.61 -4.79 -5.82
C LEU A 123 9.48 -6.02 -6.11
N SER A 124 10.79 -5.91 -5.86
CA SER A 124 11.73 -7.02 -6.10
C SER A 124 11.35 -8.26 -5.29
N CYS A 125 11.02 -8.08 -4.01
CA CYS A 125 10.59 -9.16 -3.13
C CYS A 125 9.24 -9.75 -3.54
N TYR A 126 8.30 -8.90 -3.98
CA TYR A 126 6.99 -9.34 -4.46
C TYR A 126 7.08 -10.13 -5.78
N ILE A 127 7.96 -9.71 -6.70
CA ILE A 127 8.25 -10.47 -7.93
C ILE A 127 8.83 -11.84 -7.57
N PHE A 128 9.81 -11.88 -6.67
CA PHE A 128 10.40 -13.13 -6.22
C PHE A 128 9.38 -14.07 -5.57
N TYR A 129 8.52 -13.53 -4.69
CA TYR A 129 7.42 -14.26 -4.08
C TYR A 129 6.47 -14.83 -5.15
N SER A 130 6.07 -14.00 -6.11
CA SER A 130 5.13 -14.38 -7.18
C SER A 130 5.70 -15.52 -8.04
N ILE A 131 6.97 -15.42 -8.43
CA ILE A 131 7.66 -16.49 -9.18
C ILE A 131 7.71 -17.76 -8.33
N SER A 132 8.07 -17.65 -7.04
CA SER A 132 8.13 -18.81 -6.13
C SER A 132 6.77 -19.50 -5.98
N LEU A 133 5.69 -18.72 -5.83
CA LEU A 133 4.33 -19.23 -5.74
C LEU A 133 3.93 -20.00 -7.01
N VAL A 134 4.23 -19.44 -8.19
CA VAL A 134 3.97 -20.11 -9.47
C VAL A 134 4.74 -21.42 -9.56
N SER A 135 6.04 -21.43 -9.22
CA SER A 135 6.85 -22.64 -9.18
C SER A 135 6.27 -23.69 -8.22
N PHE A 136 5.83 -23.28 -7.02
CA PHE A 136 5.22 -24.21 -6.07
C PHE A 136 3.91 -24.80 -6.57
N ILE A 137 3.11 -24.04 -7.30
CA ILE A 137 1.87 -24.55 -7.94
C ILE A 137 2.22 -25.60 -9.00
N PHE A 138 3.26 -25.38 -9.81
CA PHE A 138 3.70 -26.36 -10.80
C PHE A 138 4.29 -27.64 -10.18
N ASP A 139 4.94 -27.52 -9.01
CA ASP A 139 5.49 -28.64 -8.25
C ASP A 139 4.43 -29.43 -7.44
N LEU A 140 3.18 -28.97 -7.39
CA LEU A 140 2.12 -29.70 -6.70
C LEU A 140 1.83 -31.02 -7.46
N PRO A 141 1.69 -32.15 -6.73
CA PRO A 141 1.33 -33.40 -7.35
C PRO A 141 -0.01 -33.24 -8.07
N LYS A 142 -0.02 -33.53 -9.39
CA LYS A 142 -1.25 -33.58 -10.18
C LYS A 142 -1.95 -34.92 -9.85
N ASN A 143 -3.07 -34.84 -9.14
CA ASN A 143 -4.00 -35.96 -8.98
C ASN A 143 -4.71 -36.27 -10.30
#